data_AF-A0A970LX64-F1
#
_entry.id   AF-A0A970LX64-F1
#
_cell.length_a   1.000
_cell.length_b   1.000
_cell.length_c   1.000
_cell.angle_alpha   90.00
_cell.angle_beta   90.00
_cell.angle_gamma   90.00
#
_symmetry.space_group_name_H-M   'P 1'
#
loop_
_entity.id
_entity.type
_entity.pdbx_description
1 polymer ?
#
loop_
_entity_poly.entity_id
_entity_poly.type
_entity_poly.pdbx_seq_one_letter_code
_entity_poly.pdbx_strand_id
1 'polypeptide(L)'
;MDLIEQLGGYERAKHEFEMIKEMKPTYPGEIEANNRLLLEYRRQHNIFEIGDKVVFIESELKNPRLMTVIEVSEPICGFLMAECSLGITNGFYSSRYRHATDEEIKAGKRLEVNQ
;
A
#
# COMPACT_ATOMS: atom_id res chain seq x y z
N MET A 1 -11.15 -18.34 5.96
CA MET A 1 -10.70 -18.42 4.56
C MET A 1 -10.91 -17.03 3.98
N ASP A 2 -9.85 -16.40 3.51
CA ASP A 2 -9.89 -15.02 3.03
C ASP A 2 -10.65 -14.95 1.69
N LEU A 3 -11.46 -13.91 1.48
CA LEU A 3 -12.27 -13.73 0.26
C LEU A 3 -11.36 -13.63 -0.98
N ILE A 4 -10.23 -12.95 -0.88
CA ILE A 4 -9.27 -12.80 -1.99
C ILE A 4 -8.68 -14.16 -2.36
N GLU A 5 -8.40 -15.01 -1.38
CA GLU A 5 -7.94 -16.39 -1.63
C GLU A 5 -9.04 -17.23 -2.29
N GLN A 6 -10.31 -17.05 -1.91
CA GLN A 6 -11.45 -17.71 -2.56
C GLN A 6 -11.61 -17.31 -4.02
N LEU A 7 -11.32 -16.05 -4.35
CA LEU A 7 -11.34 -15.53 -5.71
C LEU A 7 -10.13 -16.01 -6.53
N GLY A 8 -9.21 -16.79 -5.96
CA GLY A 8 -8.04 -17.32 -6.67
C GLY A 8 -6.79 -16.44 -6.54
N GLY A 9 -6.71 -15.65 -5.47
CA GLY A 9 -5.55 -14.84 -5.13
C GLY A 9 -5.67 -13.38 -5.54
N TYR A 10 -4.66 -12.60 -5.13
CA TYR A 10 -4.65 -11.14 -5.21
C TYR A 10 -4.93 -10.58 -6.62
N GLU A 11 -4.17 -11.04 -7.62
CA GLU A 11 -4.30 -10.53 -9.00
C GLU A 11 -5.69 -10.76 -9.58
N ARG A 12 -6.28 -11.93 -9.29
CA ARG A 12 -7.61 -12.26 -9.77
C ARG A 12 -8.69 -11.44 -9.07
N ALA A 13 -8.60 -11.30 -7.75
CA ALA A 13 -9.52 -10.45 -6.98
C ALA A 13 -9.44 -8.98 -7.44
N LYS A 14 -8.23 -8.45 -7.63
CA LYS A 14 -8.00 -7.09 -8.14
C LYS A 14 -8.65 -6.87 -9.50
N HIS A 15 -8.44 -7.81 -10.44
CA HIS A 15 -9.05 -7.75 -11.76
C HIS A 15 -10.59 -7.78 -11.70
N GLU A 16 -11.17 -8.69 -10.90
CA GLU A 16 -12.62 -8.77 -10.73
C GLU A 16 -13.21 -7.49 -10.13
N PHE A 17 -12.56 -6.89 -9.13
CA PHE A 17 -13.04 -5.66 -8.50
C PHE A 17 -12.92 -4.43 -9.41
N GLU A 18 -11.87 -4.33 -10.24
CA GLU A 18 -11.78 -3.28 -11.26
C GLU A 18 -12.87 -3.43 -12.34
N MET A 19 -13.17 -4.66 -12.80
CA MET A 19 -14.31 -4.87 -13.71
C MET A 19 -15.63 -4.39 -13.10
N ILE A 20 -15.89 -4.69 -11.82
CA ILE A 20 -17.10 -4.24 -11.11
C ILE A 20 -17.17 -2.71 -11.11
N LYS A 21 -16.06 -2.03 -10.84
CA LYS A 21 -15.96 -0.57 -10.81
C LYS A 21 -16.20 0.06 -12.19
N GLU A 22 -15.69 -0.54 -13.25
CA GLU A 22 -15.94 -0.11 -14.63
C GLU A 22 -17.41 -0.25 -15.05
N MET A 23 -18.11 -1.26 -14.53
CA MET A 23 -19.54 -1.47 -14.77
C MET A 23 -20.43 -0.43 -14.09
N LYS A 24 -19.86 0.58 -13.41
CA LYS A 24 -20.56 1.67 -12.70
C LYS A 24 -21.65 1.11 -11.78
N PRO A 25 -21.23 0.41 -10.70
CA PRO A 25 -22.16 -0.28 -9.83
C PRO A 25 -23.12 0.73 -9.20
N THR A 26 -24.34 0.29 -8.95
CA THR A 26 -25.41 1.13 -8.40
C THR A 26 -25.10 1.58 -6.97
N TYR A 27 -24.16 0.91 -6.29
CA TYR A 27 -23.83 1.11 -4.88
C TYR A 27 -22.34 1.47 -4.70
N PRO A 28 -22.00 2.76 -4.50
CA PRO A 28 -20.63 3.20 -4.25
C PRO A 28 -19.95 2.53 -3.05
N GLY A 29 -20.72 2.10 -2.05
CA GLY A 29 -20.20 1.42 -0.86
C GLY A 29 -19.56 0.05 -1.15
N GLU A 30 -19.94 -0.62 -2.24
CA GLU A 30 -19.30 -1.89 -2.66
C GLU A 30 -17.88 -1.65 -3.18
N ILE A 31 -17.66 -0.54 -3.91
CA ILE A 31 -16.32 -0.15 -4.40
C ILE A 31 -15.41 0.15 -3.20
N GLU A 32 -15.90 0.89 -2.22
CA GLU A 32 -15.12 1.24 -1.02
C GLU A 32 -14.75 -0.02 -0.21
N ALA A 33 -15.70 -0.94 -0.02
CA ALA A 33 -15.46 -2.21 0.65
C ALA A 33 -14.40 -3.06 -0.08
N ASN A 34 -14.50 -3.18 -1.40
CA ASN A 34 -13.55 -3.92 -2.23
C ASN A 34 -12.14 -3.31 -2.18
N ASN A 35 -12.03 -1.99 -2.29
CA ASN A 35 -10.75 -1.28 -2.19
C ASN A 35 -10.11 -1.49 -0.81
N ARG A 36 -10.92 -1.47 0.25
CA ARG A 36 -10.45 -1.72 1.62
C ARG A 36 -9.94 -3.16 1.78
N LEU A 37 -10.66 -4.14 1.24
CA LEU A 37 -10.23 -5.55 1.26
C LEU A 37 -8.88 -5.74 0.55
N LEU A 38 -8.71 -5.16 -0.64
CA LEU A 38 -7.43 -5.23 -1.36
C LEU A 38 -6.31 -4.53 -0.58
N LEU A 39 -6.57 -3.37 0.03
CA LEU A 39 -5.58 -2.68 0.84
C LEU A 39 -5.16 -3.49 2.08
N GLU A 40 -6.11 -4.06 2.81
CA GLU A 40 -5.84 -4.88 3.99
C GLU A 40 -5.02 -6.13 3.62
N TYR A 41 -5.35 -6.79 2.51
CA TYR A 41 -4.58 -7.92 2.01
C TYR A 41 -3.15 -7.52 1.63
N ARG A 42 -2.97 -6.44 0.87
CA ARG A 42 -1.63 -5.94 0.52
C ARG A 42 -0.77 -5.62 1.74
N ARG A 43 -1.38 -5.02 2.78
CA ARG A 43 -0.73 -4.74 4.06
C ARG A 43 -0.24 -6.01 4.75
N GLN A 44 -1.05 -7.08 4.75
CA GLN A 44 -0.71 -8.36 5.38
C GLN A 44 0.36 -9.13 4.60
N HIS A 45 0.36 -9.02 3.27
CA HIS A 45 1.22 -9.80 2.37
C HIS A 45 2.46 -9.04 1.88
N ASN A 46 2.69 -7.80 2.33
CA ASN A 46 3.77 -6.92 1.86
C ASN A 46 3.80 -6.74 0.33
N ILE A 47 2.61 -6.66 -0.27
CA ILE A 47 2.44 -6.30 -1.67
C ILE A 47 2.35 -4.77 -1.74
N PHE A 48 3.05 -4.15 -2.69
CA PHE A 48 3.10 -2.70 -2.84
C PHE A 48 2.60 -2.30 -4.22
N GLU A 49 1.79 -1.25 -4.29
CA GLU A 49 1.38 -0.63 -5.54
C GLU A 49 1.62 0.87 -5.52
N ILE A 50 1.64 1.46 -6.71
CA ILE A 50 1.71 2.91 -6.89
C ILE A 50 0.53 3.57 -6.15
N GLY A 51 0.84 4.61 -5.38
CA GLY A 51 -0.11 5.34 -4.55
C GLY A 51 -0.14 4.89 -3.09
N ASP A 52 0.45 3.75 -2.74
CA ASP A 52 0.48 3.28 -1.35
C ASP A 52 1.26 4.23 -0.44
N LYS A 53 0.70 4.43 0.75
CA LYS A 53 1.36 5.20 1.80
C LYS A 53 2.25 4.26 2.59
N VAL A 54 3.55 4.55 2.59
CA VAL A 54 4.57 3.72 3.23
C VAL A 54 5.46 4.55 4.15
N VAL A 55 6.06 3.86 5.11
CA VAL A 55 7.09 4.39 5.99
C VAL A 55 8.24 3.38 6.06
N PHE A 56 9.43 3.83 6.46
CA PHE A 56 10.54 2.92 6.70
C PHE A 56 10.25 1.97 7.87
N ILE A 57 10.72 0.72 7.81
CA ILE A 57 10.61 -0.26 8.91
C ILE A 57 11.59 0.10 10.02
N GLU A 58 12.85 0.39 9.69
CA GLU A 58 13.89 0.68 10.68
C GLU A 58 14.07 2.18 10.88
N SER A 59 14.40 2.54 12.12
CA SER A 59 14.70 3.90 12.56
C SER A 59 16.16 4.29 12.29
N GLU A 60 16.92 3.58 11.45
CA GLU A 60 18.32 3.92 11.16
C GLU A 60 18.46 5.35 10.62
N LEU A 61 17.42 5.86 9.96
CA LEU A 61 17.35 7.24 9.49
C LEU A 61 16.47 8.14 10.37
N LYS A 62 15.86 7.60 11.45
CA LYS A 62 14.75 8.20 12.22
C LYS A 62 13.76 8.95 11.32
N ASN A 63 13.51 8.40 10.12
CA ASN A 63 12.85 9.14 9.07
C ASN A 63 11.35 9.19 9.41
N PRO A 64 10.81 10.36 9.82
CA PRO A 64 9.42 10.46 10.23
C PRO A 64 8.49 10.59 9.02
N ARG A 65 9.03 10.58 7.79
CA ARG A 65 8.27 10.93 6.59
C ARG A 65 7.32 9.81 6.22
N LEU A 66 6.06 10.19 6.07
CA LEU A 66 5.12 9.46 5.25
C LEU A 66 5.51 9.64 3.79
N MET A 67 5.60 8.54 3.05
CA MET A 67 5.94 8.54 1.64
C MET A 67 4.83 7.87 0.83
N THR A 68 4.78 8.18 -0.46
CA THR A 68 3.86 7.58 -1.43
C THR A 68 4.68 6.78 -2.41
N VAL A 69 4.35 5.51 -2.63
CA VAL A 69 4.97 4.71 -3.69
C VAL A 69 4.67 5.34 -5.04
N ILE A 70 5.70 5.64 -5.81
CA ILE A 70 5.60 6.22 -7.17
C ILE A 70 6.03 5.24 -8.26
N GLU A 71 6.85 4.24 -7.91
CA GLU A 71 7.27 3.19 -8.83
C GLU A 71 7.55 1.89 -8.06
N VAL A 72 7.15 0.77 -8.65
CA VAL A 72 7.44 -0.59 -8.18
C VAL A 72 8.21 -1.32 -9.28
N SER A 73 9.47 -1.68 -9.02
CA SER A 73 10.32 -2.42 -9.96
C SER A 73 10.47 -3.87 -9.48
N GLU A 74 9.50 -4.70 -9.83
CA GLU A 74 9.46 -6.11 -9.45
C GLU A 74 10.41 -7.03 -10.23
N PRO A 75 10.58 -6.94 -11.57
CA PRO A 75 11.29 -7.98 -12.30
C PRO A 75 12.82 -7.95 -12.14
N ILE A 76 13.40 -6.90 -11.54
CA ILE A 76 14.87 -6.73 -11.50
C ILE A 76 15.44 -6.77 -10.08
N CYS A 77 14.70 -6.35 -9.05
CA CYS A 77 15.28 -6.29 -7.69
C CYS A 77 14.31 -6.07 -6.51
N GLY A 78 12.99 -6.06 -6.72
CA GLY A 78 12.03 -5.77 -5.63
C GLY A 78 12.24 -4.36 -5.05
N PHE A 79 12.57 -3.40 -5.92
CA PHE A 79 12.90 -2.03 -5.54
C PHE A 79 11.65 -1.17 -5.57
N LEU A 80 11.50 -0.31 -4.56
CA LEU A 80 10.43 0.67 -4.45
C LEU A 80 11.01 2.06 -4.50
N MET A 81 10.42 2.92 -5.32
CA MET A 81 10.61 4.36 -5.21
C MET A 81 9.41 4.98 -4.52
N ALA A 82 9.67 5.77 -3.48
CA ALA A 82 8.63 6.46 -2.73
C ALA A 82 9.02 7.91 -2.46
N GLU A 83 8.06 8.81 -2.65
CA GLU A 83 8.24 10.26 -2.52
C GLU A 83 7.45 10.79 -1.32
N CYS A 84 8.06 11.68 -0.53
CA CYS A 84 7.34 12.42 0.51
C CYS A 84 6.79 13.76 -0.01
N SER A 85 5.91 14.40 0.76
CA SER A 85 5.30 15.70 0.42
C SER A 85 6.27 16.87 0.19
N LEU A 86 7.55 16.70 0.53
CA LEU A 86 8.61 17.67 0.26
C LEU A 86 9.31 17.46 -1.09
N GLY A 87 8.85 16.52 -1.92
CA GLY A 87 9.48 16.16 -3.19
C GLY A 87 10.78 15.36 -3.04
N ILE A 88 10.99 14.73 -1.87
CA ILE A 88 12.17 13.89 -1.63
C ILE A 88 11.83 12.45 -1.99
N THR A 89 12.49 11.94 -3.02
CA THR A 89 12.35 10.56 -3.49
C THR A 89 13.40 9.65 -2.84
N ASN A 90 12.94 8.52 -2.33
CA ASN A 90 13.78 7.46 -1.77
C ASN A 90 13.57 6.19 -2.58
N GLY A 91 14.67 5.60 -3.05
CA GLY A 91 14.68 4.30 -3.71
C GLY A 91 15.38 3.27 -2.84
N PHE A 92 14.66 2.26 -2.36
CA PHE A 92 15.24 1.14 -1.60
C PHE A 92 14.50 -0.17 -1.91
N TYR A 93 15.06 -1.30 -1.46
CA TYR A 93 14.37 -2.58 -1.47
C TYR A 93 13.05 -2.49 -0.70
N SER A 94 12.02 -3.20 -1.18
CA SER A 94 10.69 -3.23 -0.57
C SER A 94 10.73 -3.65 0.90
N SER A 95 11.67 -4.53 1.27
CA SER A 95 11.94 -4.96 2.65
C SER A 95 12.36 -3.85 3.62
N ARG A 96 12.68 -2.65 3.13
CA ARG A 96 12.95 -1.47 3.98
C ARG A 96 11.69 -0.67 4.30
N TYR A 97 10.57 -0.98 3.64
CA TYR A 97 9.30 -0.28 3.81
C TYR A 97 8.25 -1.18 4.43
N ARG A 98 7.35 -0.57 5.19
CA ARG A 98 6.04 -1.15 5.50
C ARG A 98 4.96 -0.18 5.09
N HIS A 99 3.77 -0.72 4.90
CA HIS A 99 2.57 0.11 4.79
C HIS A 99 2.41 1.00 6.04
N ALA A 100 2.01 2.24 5.80
CA ALA A 100 1.63 3.17 6.84
C ALA A 100 0.29 2.75 7.45
N THR A 101 0.18 2.87 8.76
CA THR A 101 -1.07 2.70 9.49
C THR A 101 -2.02 3.87 9.21
N ASP A 102 -3.31 3.69 9.50
CA ASP A 102 -4.30 4.74 9.28
C ASP A 102 -4.03 5.94 10.20
N GLU A 103 -3.52 5.71 11.41
CA GLU A 103 -3.08 6.74 12.34
C GLU A 103 -1.90 7.55 11.79
N GLU A 104 -0.93 6.90 11.16
CA GLU A 104 0.22 7.57 10.52
C GLU A 104 -0.18 8.39 9.29
N ILE A 105 -1.09 7.85 8.48
CA ILE A 105 -1.66 8.56 7.33
C ILE A 105 -2.40 9.81 7.81
N LYS A 106 -3.24 9.67 8.85
CA LYS A 106 -3.96 10.79 9.46
C LYS A 106 -3.01 11.82 10.08
N ALA A 107 -1.93 11.38 10.70
CA ALA A 107 -0.90 12.27 11.27
C ALA A 107 0.02 12.90 10.21
N GLY A 108 0.03 12.38 8.98
CA GLY A 108 0.93 12.80 7.90
C GLY A 108 2.39 12.42 8.14
N LYS A 109 2.67 11.52 9.09
CA LYS A 109 4.03 11.13 9.49
C LYS A 109 4.05 9.74 10.12
N ARG A 110 5.22 9.10 10.09
CA ARG A 110 5.52 7.90 10.89
C ARG A 110 5.37 8.25 12.37
N LEU A 111 4.67 7.41 13.11
CA LEU A 111 4.51 7.56 14.55
C LEU A 111 5.64 6.80 15.25
N GLU A 112 6.23 7.43 16.28
CA GLU A 112 7.21 6.77 17.12
C GLU A 112 6.50 5.69 17.94
N VAL A 113 7.03 4.47 17.90
CA VAL A 113 6.60 3.43 18.83
C VAL A 113 7.30 3.75 20.14
N ASN A 114 6.60 4.40 21.07
CA ASN A 114 7.07 4.52 22.44
C ASN A 114 7.22 3.09 22.99
N GLN A 115 8.47 2.64 23.14
CA GLN A 115 8.81 1.39 23.79
C GLN A 115 8.60 1.51 25.30
#